data_AF-A0A2N4Z3J2-F1
#
_entry.id   AF-A0A2N4Z3J2-F1
#
_cell.length_a   1.000
_cell.length_b   1.000
_cell.length_c   1.000
_cell.angle_alpha   90.00
_cell.angle_beta   90.00
_cell.angle_gamma   90.00
#
_symmetry.space_group_name_H-M   'P 1'
#
loop_
_entity.id
_entity.type
_entity.pdbx_description
1 polymer ?
#
loop_
_entity_poly.entity_id
_entity_poly.type
_entity_poly.pdbx_seq_one_letter_code
_entity_poly.pdbx_strand_id
1 'polypeptide(L)' 'LSQTHNVTRLALFDQFPYTHHMECGVLLTRK' A
#
# COMPACT_ATOMS: atom_id res chain seq x y z
N LEU A 1 7.20 4.30 -8.99
CA LEU A 1 5.75 4.60 -8.79
C LEU A 1 5.44 6.07 -9.04
N SER A 2 6.15 6.99 -8.39
CA SER A 2 5.97 8.44 -8.49
C SER A 2 6.31 9.10 -9.84
N GLN A 3 6.72 8.36 -10.87
CA GLN A 3 6.99 8.95 -12.20
C GLN A 3 5.70 9.11 -13.01
N THR A 4 4.84 8.09 -13.02
CA THR A 4 3.61 8.04 -13.82
C THR A 4 2.34 8.18 -12.98
N HIS A 5 2.39 7.81 -11.69
CA HIS A 5 1.24 7.82 -10.79
C HIS A 5 1.61 8.34 -9.41
N ASN A 6 0.68 9.03 -8.77
CA ASN A 6 0.78 9.46 -7.38
C ASN A 6 0.08 8.43 -6.48
N VAL A 7 0.67 8.14 -5.32
CA VAL A 7 0.01 7.38 -4.26
C VAL A 7 -0.98 8.30 -3.57
N THR A 8 -2.26 7.98 -3.60
CA THR A 8 -3.32 8.82 -3.03
C THR A 8 -3.97 8.23 -1.80
N ARG A 9 -3.90 6.90 -1.64
CA ARG A 9 -4.33 6.20 -0.42
C ARG A 9 -3.38 5.06 -0.13
N LEU A 10 -3.21 4.78 1.15
CA LEU A 10 -2.45 3.65 1.65
C LEU A 10 -3.24 3.00 2.79
N ALA A 11 -3.30 1.68 2.78
CA ALA A 11 -3.90 0.88 3.84
C ALA A 11 -2.94 -0.22 4.26
N LEU A 12 -2.83 -0.44 5.56
CA LEU A 12 -2.06 -1.53 6.15
C LEU A 12 -3.04 -2.58 6.67
N PHE A 13 -2.74 -3.84 6.41
CA PHE A 13 -3.53 -4.98 6.83
C PHE A 13 -2.66 -5.92 7.65
N ASP A 14 -3.01 -6.09 8.93
CA ASP A 14 -2.39 -7.09 9.80
C ASP A 14 -3.04 -8.46 9.57
N GLN A 15 -2.91 -8.96 8.34
CA GLN A 15 -3.54 -10.22 7.90
C GLN A 15 -2.91 -11.45 8.58
N PHE A 16 -1.69 -11.32 9.09
CA PHE A 16 -0.94 -12.41 9.73
C PHE A 16 -0.47 -12.01 11.14
N PRO A 17 -1.39 -12.00 12.13
CA PRO A 17 -1.07 -11.59 13.48
C PRO A 17 0.07 -12.42 14.07
N TYR A 18 0.96 -11.75 14.81
CA TYR A 18 2.12 -12.37 15.48
C TYR A 18 3.19 -12.95 14.56
N THR A 19 3.16 -12.58 13.27
CA THR A 19 4.26 -12.83 12.33
C THR A 19 4.98 -11.52 12.01
N HIS A 20 6.17 -11.61 11.41
CA HIS A 20 6.84 -10.42 10.88
C HIS A 20 6.27 -9.93 9.54
N HIS A 21 5.30 -10.64 8.96
CA HIS A 21 4.73 -10.28 7.68
C HIS A 21 3.74 -9.14 7.83
N MET A 22 3.84 -8.14 6.95
CA MET A 22 2.87 -7.05 6.85
C MET A 22 2.35 -6.98 5.43
N GLU A 23 1.03 -7.00 5.31
CA GLU A 23 0.36 -6.82 4.02
C GLU A 23 -0.15 -5.38 3.91
N CYS A 24 -0.05 -4.79 2.71
CA CYS A 24 -0.54 -3.43 2.50
C CYS A 24 -1.08 -3.24 1.08
N GLY A 25 -2.00 -2.29 0.95
CA GLY A 25 -2.56 -1.85 -0.32
C GLY A 25 -2.26 -0.38 -0.56
N VAL A 26 -2.02 -0.01 -1.81
CA VAL A 26 -1.84 1.37 -2.25
C VAL A 26 -2.76 1.69 -3.41
N LEU A 27 -3.41 2.86 -3.36
CA LEU A 27 -4.18 3.39 -4.47
C LEU A 27 -3.31 4.38 -5.25
N LEU A 28 -3.18 4.14 -6.54
CA LEU A 28 -2.42 4.97 -7.46
C LEU A 28 -3.36 5.73 -8.38
N THR A 29 -3.13 7.03 -8.55
CA THR A 29 -3.81 7.84 -9.57
C THR A 29 -2.78 8.34 -10.56
N ARG A 30 -3.09 8.29 -11.86
CA ARG A 30 -2.18 8.82 -12.88
C ARG A 30 -1.96 10.32 -12.64
N LYS A 31 -0.74 10.80 -12.92
CA LYS A 31 -0.49 12.23 -13.01
C LYS A 31 -1.27 12.87 -14.15
#